data_AF-A0A3D1D136-F1
#
_entry.id   AF-A0A3D1D136-F1
#
_cell.length_a   1.000
_cell.length_b   1.000
_cell.length_c   1.000
_cell.angle_alpha   90.00
_cell.angle_beta   90.00
_cell.angle_gamma   90.00
#
_symmetry.space_group_name_H-M   'P 1'
#
loop_
_entity.id
_entity.type
_entity.pdbx_description
1 polymer ?
#
loop_
_entity_poly.entity_id
_entity_poly.type
_entity_poly.pdbx_seq_one_letter_code
_entity_poly.pdbx_strand_id
1 'polypeptide(L)'
;MKKIVSAMLLFAAMIMSVVLTSCGGNNDDPNEPSTESLTGSYMGNDALGIAFSGKTYSATAGGVKYTISQNKDGSLNVTFPEENFDFSGQGSPFNQILQGSYVVKNVPFDTAKNAYYLDYGGTVRVDVTLNGTKANYEIVSGVLTVTFNGSNVKLVNDYKYKGMPPALTMTSTFDGVKILKE
;
A
#
# COMPACT_ATOMS: atom_id res chain seq x y z
N MET A 1 6.82 62.08 -3.11
CA MET A 1 7.47 61.31 -2.02
C MET A 1 8.64 60.53 -2.62
N LYS A 2 9.68 60.30 -1.80
CA LYS A 2 11.04 59.85 -2.16
C LYS A 2 11.12 58.43 -2.76
N LYS A 3 12.13 58.28 -3.62
CA LYS A 3 12.92 57.11 -4.10
C LYS A 3 12.76 55.80 -3.28
N ILE A 4 12.91 54.60 -3.88
CA ILE A 4 14.20 53.91 -4.08
C ILE A 4 14.05 52.70 -5.04
N VAL A 5 15.10 52.50 -5.83
CA VAL A 5 15.38 51.42 -6.79
C VAL A 5 16.19 50.31 -6.08
N SER A 6 16.11 49.08 -6.61
CA SER A 6 17.09 47.96 -6.49
C SER A 6 17.01 47.04 -5.27
N ALA A 7 16.86 45.73 -5.52
CA ALA A 7 17.97 44.79 -5.33
C ALA A 7 17.61 43.37 -5.83
N MET A 8 18.40 42.97 -6.82
CA MET A 8 18.72 41.63 -7.29
C MET A 8 18.97 40.63 -6.14
N LEU A 9 18.44 39.41 -6.25
CA LEU A 9 19.02 38.24 -5.59
C LEU A 9 18.97 37.04 -6.55
N LEU A 10 20.14 36.78 -7.12
CA LEU A 10 20.56 35.51 -7.70
C LEU A 10 20.63 34.45 -6.60
N PHE A 11 20.13 33.25 -6.85
CA PHE A 11 20.80 32.03 -6.41
C PHE A 11 20.73 30.99 -7.53
N ALA A 12 21.84 30.28 -7.64
CA ALA A 12 22.33 29.57 -8.80
C ALA A 12 21.68 28.19 -9.00
N ALA A 13 21.82 27.70 -10.23
CA ALA A 13 21.45 26.37 -10.68
C ALA A 13 22.17 25.24 -9.92
N MET A 14 21.50 24.10 -9.81
CA MET A 14 22.17 22.79 -9.94
C MET A 14 21.33 21.87 -10.81
N ILE A 15 21.90 21.53 -11.95
CA ILE A 15 21.54 20.43 -12.81
C ILE A 15 22.24 19.21 -12.20
N MET A 16 21.53 18.13 -11.89
CA MET A 16 22.15 16.82 -11.75
C MET A 16 21.36 15.79 -12.53
N SER A 17 21.77 15.62 -13.78
CA SER A 17 21.74 14.34 -14.46
C SER A 17 22.72 13.39 -13.77
N VAL A 18 22.25 12.22 -13.31
CA VAL A 18 23.13 11.11 -12.97
C VAL A 18 22.72 9.87 -13.76
N VAL A 19 23.72 9.37 -14.46
CA VAL A 19 23.75 8.21 -15.33
C VAL A 19 23.78 6.97 -14.44
N LEU A 20 22.85 6.02 -14.61
CA LEU A 20 22.97 4.71 -13.98
C LEU A 20 23.92 3.84 -14.81
N THR A 21 25.23 4.04 -14.59
CA THR A 21 26.27 3.10 -15.02
C THR A 21 26.50 2.07 -13.91
N SER A 22 25.96 0.87 -14.16
CA SER A 22 26.57 -0.45 -14.00
C SER A 22 27.87 -0.63 -13.18
N CYS A 23 27.83 -1.64 -12.29
CA CYS A 23 28.91 -2.51 -11.78
C CYS A 23 29.92 -2.00 -10.73
N GLY A 24 29.76 -2.53 -9.50
CA GLY A 24 30.73 -3.47 -8.91
C GLY A 24 31.87 -2.90 -8.06
N GLY A 25 31.85 -3.24 -6.77
CA GLY A 25 33.04 -3.26 -5.91
C GLY A 25 32.88 -2.47 -4.60
N ASN A 26 32.85 -3.21 -3.49
CA ASN A 26 33.06 -2.83 -2.08
C ASN A 26 33.08 -1.33 -1.76
N ASN A 27 32.09 -0.84 -1.01
CA ASN A 27 32.21 0.42 -0.25
C ASN A 27 31.54 0.29 1.12
N ASP A 28 32.34 0.03 2.16
CA ASP A 28 32.02 0.35 3.55
C ASP A 28 32.24 1.86 3.77
N ASP A 29 31.44 2.72 3.14
CA ASP A 29 31.42 4.16 3.45
C ASP A 29 30.29 4.44 4.46
N PRO A 30 30.61 4.77 5.73
CA PRO A 30 29.61 5.02 6.76
C PRO A 30 28.81 6.33 6.56
N ASN A 31 29.10 7.12 5.52
CA ASN A 31 28.41 8.37 5.19
C ASN A 31 27.58 8.31 3.91
N GLU A 32 27.47 7.14 3.26
CA GLU A 32 26.43 6.95 2.24
C GLU A 32 25.08 6.88 2.97
N PRO A 33 24.07 7.70 2.62
CA PRO A 33 22.75 7.55 3.20
C PRO A 33 22.25 6.15 2.84
N SER A 34 22.24 5.26 3.83
CA SER A 34 21.68 3.93 3.64
C SER A 34 20.23 4.14 3.22
N THR A 35 19.92 3.86 1.96
CA THR A 35 18.53 3.77 1.53
C THR A 35 17.95 2.63 2.34
N GLU A 36 17.17 2.95 3.38
CA GLU A 36 16.56 1.93 4.21
C GLU A 36 15.78 0.99 3.29
N SER A 37 16.14 -0.29 3.31
CA SER A 37 15.48 -1.29 2.48
C SER A 37 13.97 -1.22 2.70
N LEU A 38 13.17 -1.21 1.63
CA LEU A 38 11.71 -1.30 1.75
C LEU A 38 11.25 -2.70 2.16
N THR A 39 12.16 -3.67 2.18
CA THR A 39 11.87 -5.03 2.66
C THR A 39 11.73 -5.03 4.17
N GLY A 40 10.68 -5.66 4.67
CA GLY A 40 10.45 -5.87 6.09
C GLY A 40 9.00 -6.14 6.45
N SER A 41 8.76 -6.25 7.75
CA SER A 41 7.43 -6.34 8.33
C SER A 41 6.96 -4.96 8.78
N TYR A 42 5.69 -4.67 8.53
CA TYR A 42 5.04 -3.41 8.88
C TYR A 42 3.82 -3.72 9.74
N MET A 43 3.76 -3.14 10.93
CA MET A 43 2.64 -3.33 11.85
C MET A 43 1.80 -2.07 11.91
N GLY A 44 0.49 -2.23 11.92
CA GLY A 44 -0.44 -1.11 11.86
C GLY A 44 -1.89 -1.53 11.92
N ASN A 45 -2.76 -0.66 11.41
CA ASN A 45 -4.19 -0.90 11.34
C ASN A 45 -4.61 -0.88 9.87
N ASP A 46 -5.41 -1.87 9.45
CA ASP A 46 -6.10 -1.81 8.16
C ASP A 46 -7.56 -1.40 8.37
N ALA A 47 -8.01 -0.38 7.66
CA ALA A 47 -9.40 0.06 7.65
C ALA A 47 -10.07 -0.36 6.33
N LEU A 48 -11.09 -1.20 6.44
CA LEU A 48 -11.91 -1.62 5.31
C LEU A 48 -13.20 -0.81 5.24
N GLY A 49 -13.31 0.02 4.20
CA GLY A 49 -14.54 0.70 3.81
C GLY A 49 -15.32 -0.12 2.78
N ILE A 50 -16.63 -0.24 2.96
CA ILE A 50 -17.54 -0.86 1.99
C ILE A 50 -18.68 0.10 1.71
N ALA A 51 -18.84 0.52 0.45
CA ALA A 51 -20.00 1.28 0.01
C ALA A 51 -20.97 0.36 -0.73
N PHE A 52 -22.23 0.34 -0.29
CA PHE A 52 -23.27 -0.49 -0.89
C PHE A 52 -24.65 0.11 -0.63
N SER A 53 -25.50 0.15 -1.66
CA SER A 53 -26.90 0.61 -1.57
C SER A 53 -27.06 2.00 -0.93
N GLY A 54 -26.16 2.94 -1.26
CA GLY A 54 -26.19 4.31 -0.74
C GLY A 54 -25.75 4.48 0.72
N LYS A 55 -25.21 3.41 1.34
CA LYS A 55 -24.63 3.43 2.68
C LYS A 55 -23.14 3.09 2.62
N THR A 56 -22.41 3.60 3.59
CA THR A 56 -21.00 3.26 3.80
C THR A 56 -20.84 2.60 5.17
N TYR A 57 -20.11 1.50 5.18
CA TYR A 57 -19.73 0.74 6.36
C TYR A 57 -18.21 0.77 6.50
N SER A 58 -17.72 0.73 7.73
CA SER A 58 -16.28 0.73 7.98
C SER A 58 -15.93 -0.14 9.16
N ALA A 59 -14.87 -0.94 9.04
CA ALA A 59 -14.33 -1.72 10.13
C ALA A 59 -12.80 -1.66 10.09
N THR A 60 -12.16 -1.92 11.22
CA THR A 60 -10.69 -1.86 11.33
C THR A 60 -10.16 -3.15 11.92
N ALA A 61 -9.20 -3.76 11.23
CA ALA A 61 -8.36 -4.83 11.75
C ALA A 61 -7.10 -4.20 12.35
N GLY A 62 -6.99 -4.21 13.69
CA GLY A 62 -5.90 -3.57 14.41
C GLY A 62 -4.71 -4.49 14.68
N GLY A 63 -3.51 -3.92 14.70
CA GLY A 63 -2.28 -4.66 15.02
C GLY A 63 -1.90 -5.74 13.99
N VAL A 64 -2.34 -5.57 12.75
CA VAL A 64 -2.05 -6.51 11.66
C VAL A 64 -0.63 -6.30 11.14
N LYS A 65 0.02 -7.38 10.70
CA LYS A 65 1.41 -7.38 10.24
C LYS A 65 1.49 -7.70 8.75
N TYR A 66 1.74 -6.68 7.95
CA TYR A 66 2.03 -6.83 6.52
C TYR A 66 3.51 -7.14 6.32
N THR A 67 3.82 -7.86 5.25
CA THR A 67 5.22 -8.08 4.84
C THR A 67 5.43 -7.56 3.43
N ILE A 68 6.48 -6.79 3.24
CA ILE A 68 6.91 -6.28 1.94
C ILE A 68 8.27 -6.87 1.64
N SER A 69 8.46 -7.39 0.43
CA SER A 69 9.75 -7.83 -0.09
C SER A 69 10.04 -7.11 -1.41
N GLN A 70 11.25 -6.59 -1.55
CA GLN A 70 11.68 -5.95 -2.78
C GLN A 70 12.38 -6.97 -3.68
N ASN A 71 11.91 -7.07 -4.91
CA ASN A 71 12.50 -7.90 -5.96
C ASN A 71 13.77 -7.23 -6.51
N LYS A 72 14.59 -8.01 -7.22
CA LYS A 72 15.85 -7.51 -7.84
C LYS A 72 15.62 -6.42 -8.88
N ASP A 73 14.46 -6.42 -9.53
CA ASP A 73 14.05 -5.40 -10.51
C ASP A 73 13.48 -4.14 -9.85
N GLY A 74 13.46 -4.08 -8.51
CA GLY A 74 12.94 -2.96 -7.74
C GLY A 74 11.45 -3.03 -7.45
N SER A 75 10.68 -3.92 -8.08
CA SER A 75 9.26 -4.13 -7.79
C SER A 75 9.04 -4.74 -6.39
N LEU A 76 7.83 -4.66 -5.85
CA LEU A 76 7.49 -5.21 -4.54
C LEU A 76 6.60 -6.46 -4.65
N ASN A 77 6.80 -7.43 -3.76
CA ASN A 77 5.73 -8.35 -3.38
C ASN A 77 5.20 -7.93 -2.01
N VAL A 78 3.87 -7.84 -1.92
CA VAL A 78 3.15 -7.43 -0.71
C VAL A 78 2.32 -8.61 -0.22
N THR A 79 2.61 -9.08 0.99
CA THR A 79 1.84 -10.11 1.68
C THR A 79 0.85 -9.44 2.62
N PHE A 80 -0.43 -9.63 2.31
CA PHE A 80 -1.54 -9.27 3.17
C PHE A 80 -1.70 -10.37 4.23
N PRO A 81 -1.80 -10.04 5.53
CA PRO A 81 -2.06 -11.01 6.58
C PRO A 81 -3.51 -11.52 6.52
N GLU A 82 -3.86 -12.43 7.43
CA GLU A 82 -5.27 -12.66 7.74
C GLU A 82 -5.81 -11.47 8.53
N GLU A 83 -7.02 -11.01 8.19
CA GLU A 83 -7.62 -9.80 8.72
C GLU A 83 -9.07 -10.05 9.11
N ASN A 84 -9.41 -9.67 10.34
CA ASN A 84 -10.77 -9.81 10.87
C ASN A 84 -11.42 -8.43 10.97
N PHE A 85 -12.44 -8.19 10.15
CA PHE A 85 -13.22 -6.96 10.12
C PHE A 85 -14.60 -7.20 10.71
N ASP A 86 -14.85 -6.54 11.85
CA ASP A 86 -16.14 -6.59 12.55
C ASP A 86 -16.98 -5.35 12.23
N PHE A 87 -18.11 -5.57 11.54
CA PHE A 87 -19.12 -4.57 11.19
C PHE A 87 -20.39 -4.67 12.07
N SER A 88 -20.34 -5.43 13.16
CA SER A 88 -21.46 -5.59 14.09
C SER A 88 -21.94 -4.23 14.62
N GLY A 89 -23.26 -4.12 14.83
CA GLY A 89 -23.89 -2.88 15.28
C GLY A 89 -24.07 -1.79 14.20
N GLN A 90 -23.52 -1.95 12.99
CA GLN A 90 -23.64 -0.95 11.92
C GLN A 90 -24.86 -1.13 11.01
N GLY A 91 -25.66 -2.19 11.21
CA GLY A 91 -26.70 -2.58 10.25
C GLY A 91 -26.13 -2.97 8.88
N SER A 92 -24.90 -3.49 8.89
CA SER A 92 -24.19 -4.00 7.73
C SER A 92 -24.71 -5.40 7.36
N PRO A 93 -24.90 -5.71 6.06
CA PRO A 93 -25.25 -7.07 5.66
C PRO A 93 -24.07 -8.06 5.80
N PHE A 94 -22.85 -7.56 5.99
CA PHE A 94 -21.63 -8.36 6.00
C PHE A 94 -21.18 -8.80 7.39
N ASN A 95 -21.88 -8.38 8.48
CA ASN A 95 -21.56 -8.49 9.92
C ASN A 95 -20.08 -8.73 10.29
N GLN A 96 -19.51 -9.87 9.94
CA GLN A 96 -18.09 -10.16 10.06
C GLN A 96 -17.48 -10.65 8.74
N ILE A 97 -16.30 -10.11 8.42
CA ILE A 97 -15.46 -10.55 7.30
C ILE A 97 -14.11 -11.00 7.86
N LEU A 98 -13.79 -12.29 7.73
CA LEU A 98 -12.43 -12.78 7.93
C LEU A 98 -11.80 -13.00 6.55
N GLN A 99 -10.87 -12.13 6.18
CA GLN A 99 -10.12 -12.21 4.93
C GLN A 99 -8.81 -12.96 5.20
N GLY A 100 -8.59 -14.08 4.50
CA GLY A 100 -7.36 -14.85 4.61
C GLY A 100 -6.16 -14.13 4.00
N SER A 101 -4.97 -14.65 4.30
CA SER A 101 -3.73 -14.11 3.75
C SER A 101 -3.60 -14.36 2.24
N TYR A 102 -3.02 -13.40 1.53
CA TYR A 102 -2.66 -13.52 0.11
C TYR A 102 -1.46 -12.62 -0.23
N VAL A 103 -0.93 -12.80 -1.44
CA VAL A 103 0.24 -12.04 -1.91
C VAL A 103 -0.07 -11.39 -3.25
N VAL A 104 0.16 -10.09 -3.35
CA VAL A 104 0.23 -9.36 -4.63
C VAL A 104 1.70 -9.27 -5.03
N LYS A 105 2.06 -9.84 -6.18
CA LYS A 105 3.47 -9.95 -6.62
C LYS A 105 3.81 -8.90 -7.67
N ASN A 106 5.09 -8.54 -7.73
CA ASN A 106 5.71 -7.72 -8.77
C ASN A 106 5.01 -6.36 -8.98
N VAL A 107 4.65 -5.67 -7.90
CA VAL A 107 4.08 -4.31 -7.94
C VAL A 107 5.20 -3.34 -8.39
N PRO A 108 5.13 -2.80 -9.63
CA PRO A 108 6.18 -1.92 -10.13
C PRO A 108 6.08 -0.52 -9.50
N PHE A 109 7.19 0.22 -9.53
CA PHE A 109 7.15 1.64 -9.22
C PHE A 109 6.63 2.44 -10.42
N ASP A 110 5.58 3.23 -10.22
CA ASP A 110 5.02 4.13 -11.21
C ASP A 110 5.51 5.56 -10.92
N THR A 111 6.41 6.05 -11.79
CA THR A 111 7.02 7.37 -11.64
C THR A 111 6.00 8.52 -11.74
N ALA A 112 4.93 8.37 -12.51
CA ALA A 112 3.93 9.42 -12.66
C ALA A 112 3.06 9.57 -11.40
N LYS A 113 2.81 8.46 -10.71
CA LYS A 113 2.09 8.44 -9.42
C LYS A 113 3.01 8.65 -8.22
N ASN A 114 4.32 8.52 -8.41
CA ASN A 114 5.32 8.50 -7.35
C ASN A 114 4.98 7.45 -6.26
N ALA A 115 4.56 6.26 -6.70
CA ALA A 115 4.10 5.18 -5.83
C ALA A 115 4.34 3.82 -6.48
N TYR A 116 4.37 2.76 -5.69
CA TYR A 116 4.23 1.40 -6.23
C TYR A 116 2.77 1.17 -6.56
N TYR A 117 2.47 0.81 -7.80
CA TYR A 117 1.09 0.76 -8.30
C TYR A 117 0.90 -0.45 -9.21
N LEU A 118 -0.15 -1.22 -8.97
CA LEU A 118 -0.52 -2.36 -9.81
C LEU A 118 -2.03 -2.56 -9.85
N ASP A 119 -2.57 -2.67 -11.06
CA ASP A 119 -3.86 -3.33 -11.30
C ASP A 119 -3.60 -4.85 -11.40
N TYR A 120 -4.01 -5.58 -10.37
CA TYR A 120 -3.80 -7.01 -10.21
C TYR A 120 -5.10 -7.82 -10.35
N GLY A 121 -6.19 -7.21 -10.82
CA GLY A 121 -7.46 -7.91 -11.02
C GLY A 121 -7.32 -9.24 -11.78
N GLY A 122 -8.00 -10.28 -11.31
CA GLY A 122 -7.99 -11.62 -11.90
C GLY A 122 -6.76 -12.48 -11.59
N THR A 123 -5.78 -11.97 -10.85
CA THR A 123 -4.53 -12.70 -10.57
C THR A 123 -4.51 -13.42 -9.22
N VAL A 124 -5.37 -13.02 -8.29
CA VAL A 124 -5.37 -13.51 -6.90
C VAL A 124 -6.72 -14.16 -6.56
N ARG A 125 -6.64 -15.24 -5.79
CA ARG A 125 -7.77 -15.80 -5.05
C ARG A 125 -7.45 -15.81 -3.57
N VAL A 126 -8.45 -15.54 -2.74
CA VAL A 126 -8.32 -15.47 -1.28
C VAL A 126 -9.47 -16.19 -0.62
N ASP A 127 -9.16 -16.89 0.46
CA ASP A 127 -10.18 -17.49 1.33
C ASP A 127 -10.83 -16.38 2.15
N VAL A 128 -12.16 -16.25 2.09
CA VAL A 128 -12.92 -15.28 2.87
C VAL A 128 -14.03 -16.00 3.61
N THR A 129 -14.15 -15.72 4.90
CA THR A 129 -15.31 -16.12 5.70
C THR A 129 -16.21 -14.90 5.86
N LEU A 130 -17.41 -14.96 5.26
CA LEU A 130 -18.44 -13.95 5.39
C LEU A 130 -19.56 -14.52 6.26
N ASN A 131 -19.85 -13.91 7.40
CA ASN A 131 -20.90 -14.38 8.33
C ASN A 131 -20.79 -15.89 8.66
N GLY A 132 -19.57 -16.38 8.90
CA GLY A 132 -19.30 -17.81 9.18
C GLY A 132 -19.28 -18.73 7.96
N THR A 133 -19.61 -18.25 6.76
CA THR A 133 -19.53 -19.04 5.53
C THR A 133 -18.19 -18.79 4.84
N LYS A 134 -17.36 -19.83 4.76
CA LYS A 134 -16.05 -19.79 4.09
C LYS A 134 -16.19 -20.09 2.60
N ALA A 135 -15.59 -19.28 1.76
CA ALA A 135 -15.43 -19.55 0.33
C ALA A 135 -14.12 -18.95 -0.20
N ASN A 136 -13.63 -19.48 -1.31
CA ASN A 136 -12.43 -19.00 -1.99
C ASN A 136 -12.83 -18.07 -3.14
N TYR A 137 -12.63 -16.77 -2.97
CA TYR A 137 -13.06 -15.74 -3.92
C TYR A 137 -11.92 -15.30 -4.83
N GLU A 138 -12.22 -15.12 -6.10
CA GLU A 138 -11.37 -14.41 -7.05
C GLU A 138 -11.51 -12.90 -6.83
N ILE A 139 -10.40 -12.18 -6.75
CA ILE A 139 -10.40 -10.72 -6.80
C ILE A 139 -10.45 -10.33 -8.28
N VAL A 140 -11.61 -9.90 -8.77
CA VAL A 140 -11.82 -9.61 -10.20
C VAL A 140 -11.41 -8.19 -10.60
N SER A 141 -11.42 -7.28 -9.63
CA SER A 141 -10.87 -5.93 -9.75
C SER A 141 -9.99 -5.73 -8.53
N GLY A 142 -8.77 -5.26 -8.73
CA GLY A 142 -7.82 -5.06 -7.64
C GLY A 142 -6.78 -4.03 -8.04
N VAL A 143 -6.77 -2.87 -7.38
CA VAL A 143 -5.80 -1.81 -7.62
C VAL A 143 -5.08 -1.53 -6.31
N LEU A 144 -3.80 -1.87 -6.27
CA LEU A 144 -2.94 -1.66 -5.11
C LEU A 144 -2.03 -0.45 -5.34
N THR A 145 -2.03 0.47 -4.39
CA THR A 145 -1.08 1.58 -4.30
C THR A 145 -0.30 1.48 -2.99
N VAL A 146 1.02 1.53 -3.04
CA VAL A 146 1.90 1.53 -1.86
C VAL A 146 2.81 2.76 -1.89
N THR A 147 2.82 3.51 -0.79
CA THR A 147 3.64 4.70 -0.60
C THR A 147 4.42 4.61 0.71
N PHE A 148 5.62 5.17 0.73
CA PHE A 148 6.49 5.18 1.91
C PHE A 148 6.82 6.61 2.32
N ASN A 149 6.92 6.84 3.63
CA ASN A 149 7.43 8.08 4.21
C ASN A 149 8.32 7.74 5.41
N GLY A 150 9.63 7.63 5.16
CA GLY A 150 10.57 7.04 6.10
C GLY A 150 10.18 5.60 6.41
N SER A 151 10.09 5.26 7.70
CA SER A 151 9.68 3.92 8.15
C SER A 151 8.15 3.68 8.08
N ASN A 152 7.35 4.69 7.72
CA ASN A 152 5.90 4.53 7.56
C ASN A 152 5.57 4.01 6.17
N VAL A 153 4.58 3.13 6.09
CA VAL A 153 3.99 2.67 4.83
C VAL A 153 2.49 2.92 4.85
N LYS A 154 1.97 3.36 3.71
CA LYS A 154 0.53 3.40 3.44
C LYS A 154 0.23 2.52 2.25
N LEU A 155 -0.72 1.61 2.42
CA LEU A 155 -1.26 0.75 1.36
C LEU A 155 -2.72 1.12 1.16
N VAL A 156 -3.12 1.37 -0.09
CA VAL A 156 -4.52 1.52 -0.47
C VAL A 156 -4.84 0.45 -1.49
N ASN A 157 -5.83 -0.39 -1.19
CA ASN A 157 -6.26 -1.47 -2.05
C ASN A 157 -7.75 -1.32 -2.36
N ASP A 158 -8.05 -0.92 -3.59
CA ASP A 158 -9.42 -0.91 -4.12
C ASP A 158 -9.68 -2.26 -4.78
N TYR A 159 -10.62 -3.05 -4.25
CA TYR A 159 -10.83 -4.41 -4.75
C TYR A 159 -12.29 -4.85 -4.74
N LYS A 160 -12.54 -5.94 -5.47
CA LYS A 160 -13.86 -6.56 -5.57
C LYS A 160 -13.76 -8.06 -5.77
N TYR A 161 -14.53 -8.80 -5.00
CA TYR A 161 -14.69 -10.25 -5.19
C TYR A 161 -15.66 -10.58 -6.32
N LYS A 162 -15.39 -11.67 -7.03
CA LYS A 162 -16.30 -12.24 -8.01
C LYS A 162 -17.68 -12.52 -7.39
N GLY A 163 -18.73 -12.11 -8.09
CA GLY A 163 -20.11 -12.29 -7.63
C GLY A 163 -20.66 -11.17 -6.74
N MET A 164 -19.84 -10.19 -6.36
CA MET A 164 -20.33 -9.00 -5.65
C MET A 164 -21.16 -8.09 -6.56
N PRO A 165 -22.23 -7.44 -6.03
CA PRO A 165 -23.07 -6.53 -6.79
C PRO A 165 -22.26 -5.42 -7.49
N PRO A 166 -22.57 -5.01 -8.74
CA PRO A 166 -21.80 -4.00 -9.46
C PRO A 166 -21.59 -2.68 -8.71
N ALA A 167 -22.60 -2.22 -7.95
CA ALA A 167 -22.54 -1.00 -7.17
C ALA A 167 -21.79 -1.11 -5.83
N LEU A 168 -21.37 -2.31 -5.43
CA LEU A 168 -20.57 -2.50 -4.21
C LEU A 168 -19.10 -2.19 -4.51
N THR A 169 -18.50 -1.32 -3.71
CA THR A 169 -17.06 -1.02 -3.73
C THR A 169 -16.42 -1.33 -2.39
N MET A 170 -15.19 -1.83 -2.40
CA MET A 170 -14.40 -2.08 -1.21
C MET A 170 -13.05 -1.39 -1.34
N THR A 171 -12.65 -0.68 -0.29
CA THR A 171 -11.34 -0.02 -0.20
C THR A 171 -10.75 -0.35 1.16
N SER A 172 -9.61 -1.03 1.15
CA SER A 172 -8.75 -1.22 2.32
C SER A 172 -7.69 -0.13 2.34
N THR A 173 -7.42 0.42 3.52
CA THR A 173 -6.36 1.40 3.75
C THR A 173 -5.60 1.01 5.00
N PHE A 174 -4.38 0.52 4.79
CA PHE A 174 -3.47 0.17 5.85
C PHE A 174 -2.45 1.29 6.05
N ASP A 175 -2.35 1.76 7.28
CA ASP A 175 -1.31 2.67 7.75
C ASP A 175 -0.45 1.91 8.77
N GLY A 176 0.83 1.73 8.46
CA GLY A 176 1.74 0.92 9.28
C GLY A 176 3.14 1.49 9.40
N VAL A 177 3.87 0.97 10.37
CA VAL A 177 5.25 1.35 10.66
C VAL A 177 6.14 0.13 10.58
N LYS A 178 7.31 0.28 9.97
CA LYS A 178 8.31 -0.78 9.86
C LYS A 178 8.77 -1.23 11.24
N ILE A 179 8.77 -2.54 11.48
CA ILE A 179 9.36 -3.15 12.67
C ILE A 179 10.87 -3.20 12.45
N LEU A 180 11.63 -2.45 13.26
CA LEU A 180 13.07 -2.30 13.05
C LEU A 180 13.93 -3.38 13.72
N LYS A 181 13.37 -4.16 14.67
CA LYS A 181 14.01 -5.31 15.35
C LYS A 181 12.92 -6.22 15.93
N GLU A 182 13.01 -7.53 15.72
CA GLU A 182 12.36 -8.55 16.57
C GLU A 182 13.39 -9.08 17.58
#